data_AF-A0A2E8WJ35-F1
#
_entry.id   AF-A0A2E8WJ35-F1
#
_cell.length_a   1.000
_cell.length_b   1.000
_cell.length_c   1.000
_cell.angle_alpha   90.00
_cell.angle_beta   90.00
_cell.angle_gamma   90.00
#
_symmetry.space_group_name_H-M   'P 1'
#
loop_
_entity.id
_entity.type
_entity.pdbx_description
1 polymer ?
#
loop_
_entity_poly.entity_id
_entity_poly.type
_entity_poly.pdbx_seq_one_letter_code
_entity_poly.pdbx_strand_id
1 'polypeptide(L)'
;MTLVPYFNRTWGHFCSHRHTLSAGKPEYPAVVKHGHVVYFAHPVFSQCGQNAPRWVKQLVLNAIDLLLRNPVIRIGGPSTILATVNEQPEQKRHVAHFLHYVPERRGADFDVIEDVIPVFDVGVSVRADKEPTYVRCAPDGEDLSFEYRDGRVSFTVPKIEGHQMVELV
;
A
#
# COMPACT_ATOMS: atom_id res chain seq x y z
N MET A 1 6.18 14.42 17.74
CA MET A 1 6.01 15.88 17.91
C MET A 1 6.62 16.57 16.69
N THR A 2 6.16 17.77 16.34
CA THR A 2 6.79 18.66 15.38
C THR A 2 7.92 19.42 16.06
N LEU A 3 8.91 19.86 15.28
CA LEU A 3 9.97 20.74 15.74
C LEU A 3 9.68 22.16 15.24
N VAL A 4 9.80 23.15 16.11
CA VAL A 4 9.61 24.54 15.69
C VAL A 4 10.79 25.07 14.89
N PRO A 5 10.55 25.94 13.90
CA PRO A 5 11.62 26.63 13.21
C PRO A 5 12.28 27.67 14.12
N TYR A 6 13.50 28.10 13.78
CA TYR A 6 14.14 29.26 14.45
C TYR A 6 13.26 30.52 14.42
N PHE A 7 12.49 30.70 13.34
CA PHE A 7 11.50 31.75 13.20
C PHE A 7 10.42 31.33 12.20
N ASN A 8 9.20 31.83 12.40
CA ASN A 8 8.14 31.69 11.39
C ASN A 8 8.48 32.54 10.18
N ARG A 9 8.38 31.95 8.99
CA ARG A 9 8.67 32.67 7.75
C ARG A 9 7.54 33.67 7.47
N THR A 10 7.88 34.94 7.58
CA THR A 10 7.00 36.08 7.29
C THR A 10 7.69 36.98 6.26
N TRP A 11 7.02 38.02 5.76
CA TRP A 11 7.65 38.97 4.85
C TRP A 11 8.95 39.58 5.45
N GLY A 12 8.96 39.84 6.77
CA GLY A 12 10.12 40.38 7.50
C GLY A 12 11.16 39.34 7.94
N HIS A 13 10.95 38.06 7.66
CA HIS A 13 11.87 36.98 8.03
C HIS A 13 12.15 36.09 6.82
N PHE A 14 13.16 36.49 6.04
CA PHE A 14 13.57 35.84 4.79
C PHE A 14 14.59 34.72 5.03
N CYS A 15 14.50 33.64 4.24
CA CYS A 15 15.51 32.59 4.15
C CYS A 15 15.65 32.15 2.68
N SER A 16 16.86 32.22 2.14
CA SER A 16 17.16 31.97 0.72
C SER A 16 16.75 30.57 0.25
N HIS A 17 16.91 29.55 1.10
CA HIS A 17 16.69 28.15 0.73
C HIS A 17 15.26 27.66 0.94
N ARG A 18 14.29 28.57 1.11
CA ARG A 18 12.86 28.30 1.38
C ARG A 18 12.55 27.47 2.64
N HIS A 19 13.55 26.90 3.32
CA HIS A 19 13.43 26.13 4.55
C HIS A 19 14.09 26.86 5.73
N THR A 20 13.30 27.34 6.69
CA THR A 20 13.86 27.78 7.97
C THR A 20 14.32 26.57 8.76
N LEU A 21 15.56 26.60 9.24
CA LEU A 21 16.14 25.52 10.05
C LEU A 21 15.28 25.23 11.28
N SER A 22 15.24 23.96 11.67
CA SER A 22 14.65 23.53 12.93
C SER A 22 15.45 24.08 14.11
N ALA A 23 14.77 24.62 15.11
CA ALA A 23 15.37 25.01 16.39
C ALA A 23 15.64 23.80 17.30
N GLY A 24 15.32 22.58 16.86
CA GLY A 24 15.48 21.35 17.64
C GLY A 24 14.53 21.21 18.83
N LYS A 25 13.61 22.16 19.01
CA LYS A 25 12.65 22.19 20.12
C LYS A 25 11.35 21.52 19.70
N PRO A 26 10.96 20.40 20.34
CA PRO A 26 9.64 19.81 20.14
C PRO A 26 8.57 20.67 20.80
N GLU A 27 7.45 20.91 20.13
CA GLU A 27 6.38 21.76 20.68
C GLU A 27 4.99 21.18 20.48
N TYR A 28 4.61 20.85 19.24
CA TYR A 28 3.24 20.41 18.95
C TYR A 28 3.20 18.91 18.63
N PRO A 29 2.08 18.22 18.92
CA PRO A 29 1.90 16.86 18.41
C PRO A 29 1.79 16.88 16.88
N ALA A 30 2.54 16.00 16.20
CA ALA A 30 2.52 15.90 14.74
C ALA A 30 1.40 14.98 14.24
N VAL A 31 1.12 13.93 15.01
CA VAL A 31 0.08 12.93 14.75
C VAL A 31 -0.56 12.60 16.10
N VAL A 32 -1.89 12.61 16.16
CA VAL A 32 -2.65 12.21 17.35
C VAL A 32 -3.68 11.15 16.98
N LYS A 33 -4.05 10.30 17.95
CA LYS A 33 -5.07 9.27 17.78
C LYS A 33 -6.11 9.37 18.89
N HIS A 34 -7.38 9.31 18.51
CA HIS A 34 -8.50 9.20 19.45
C HIS A 34 -9.53 8.21 18.90
N GLY A 35 -9.78 7.12 19.61
CA GLY A 35 -10.66 6.04 19.12
C GLY A 35 -10.19 5.50 17.77
N HIS A 36 -11.08 5.54 16.77
CA HIS A 36 -10.84 5.11 15.38
C HIS A 36 -10.42 6.26 14.45
N VAL A 37 -9.91 7.36 15.01
CA VAL A 37 -9.47 8.52 14.25
C VAL A 37 -7.98 8.77 14.50
N VAL A 38 -7.22 8.92 13.42
CA VAL A 38 -5.83 9.40 13.43
C VAL A 38 -5.80 10.74 12.71
N TYR A 39 -5.30 11.78 13.35
CA TYR A 39 -5.18 13.11 12.78
C TYR A 39 -3.70 13.46 12.56
N PHE A 40 -3.39 13.92 11.36
CA PHE A 40 -2.07 14.45 10.99
C PHE A 40 -2.15 15.97 10.94
N ALA A 41 -1.24 16.66 11.63
CA ALA A 41 -1.19 18.13 11.63
C ALA A 41 -0.77 18.70 10.26
N HIS A 42 -0.15 17.89 9.40
CA HIS A 42 0.33 18.26 8.08
C HIS A 42 -0.54 17.61 6.97
N PRO A 43 -0.65 18.23 5.78
CA PRO A 43 -1.45 17.72 4.67
C PRO A 43 -0.75 16.55 3.96
N VAL A 44 -0.69 15.39 4.64
CA VAL A 44 0.08 14.21 4.21
C VAL A 44 -0.32 13.69 2.83
N PHE A 45 -1.60 13.76 2.45
CA PHE A 45 -2.06 13.30 1.14
C PHE A 45 -1.59 14.23 0.01
N SER A 46 -1.70 15.55 0.19
CA SER A 46 -1.18 16.53 -0.76
C SER A 46 0.34 16.38 -0.91
N GLN A 47 1.05 16.18 0.21
CA GLN A 47 2.50 15.97 0.19
C GLN A 47 2.88 14.66 -0.51
N CYS A 48 2.13 13.58 -0.30
CA CYS A 48 2.33 12.31 -0.98
C CYS A 48 2.09 12.45 -2.50
N GLY A 49 1.06 13.17 -2.91
CA GLY A 49 0.77 13.42 -4.33
C GLY A 49 1.82 14.31 -5.02
N GLN A 50 2.42 15.25 -4.31
CA GLN A 50 3.42 16.17 -4.88
C GLN A 50 4.82 15.55 -4.95
N ASN A 51 5.27 14.91 -3.88
CA ASN A 51 6.69 14.56 -3.71
C ASN A 51 6.91 13.08 -3.32
N ALA A 52 5.83 12.32 -3.13
CA ALA A 52 5.83 10.92 -2.70
C ALA A 52 6.92 10.54 -1.66
N PRO A 53 7.10 11.28 -0.56
CA PRO A 53 8.17 10.96 0.38
C PRO A 53 7.87 9.63 1.06
N ARG A 54 8.84 8.71 1.02
CA ARG A 54 8.69 7.36 1.61
C ARG A 54 8.21 7.40 3.06
N TRP A 55 8.71 8.33 3.86
CA TRP A 55 8.33 8.46 5.27
C TRP A 55 6.85 8.84 5.45
N VAL A 56 6.28 9.67 4.56
CA VAL A 56 4.84 10.02 4.60
C VAL A 56 4.00 8.78 4.31
N LYS A 57 4.34 8.05 3.25
CA LYS A 57 3.68 6.78 2.89
C LYS A 57 3.71 5.81 4.07
N GLN A 58 4.87 5.63 4.72
CA GLN A 58 5.00 4.75 5.87
C GLN A 58 4.11 5.17 7.04
N LEU A 59 4.07 6.46 7.39
CA LEU A 59 3.22 6.94 8.48
C LEU A 59 1.73 6.72 8.20
N VAL A 60 1.29 6.94 6.96
CA VAL A 60 -0.10 6.69 6.55
C VAL A 60 -0.42 5.20 6.62
N LEU A 61 0.46 4.32 6.13
CA LEU A 61 0.30 2.87 6.23
C LEU A 61 0.19 2.41 7.69
N ASN A 62 1.06 2.90 8.57
CA ASN A 62 1.00 2.59 10.00
C ASN A 62 -0.33 3.05 10.62
N ALA A 63 -0.84 4.21 10.22
CA ALA A 63 -2.15 4.68 10.68
C ALA A 63 -3.29 3.80 10.18
N ILE A 64 -3.23 3.36 8.91
CA ILE A 64 -4.19 2.40 8.34
C ILE A 64 -4.13 1.08 9.11
N ASP A 65 -2.95 0.53 9.41
CA ASP A 65 -2.83 -0.72 10.17
C ASP A 65 -3.40 -0.62 11.59
N LEU A 66 -3.26 0.55 12.23
CA LEU A 66 -3.86 0.81 13.54
C LEU A 66 -5.40 0.83 13.50
N LEU A 67 -5.97 1.29 12.38
CA LEU A 67 -7.42 1.47 12.20
C LEU A 67 -8.10 0.24 11.57
N LEU A 68 -7.45 -0.39 10.60
CA LEU A 68 -7.92 -1.51 9.80
C LEU A 68 -7.07 -2.76 10.10
N ARG A 69 -7.30 -3.35 11.27
CA ARG A 69 -6.51 -4.49 11.77
C ARG A 69 -6.63 -5.74 10.89
N ASN A 70 -7.78 -5.95 10.24
CA ASN A 70 -8.08 -7.14 9.47
C ASN A 70 -8.45 -6.79 8.01
N PRO A 71 -7.48 -6.32 7.19
CA PRO A 71 -7.75 -5.92 5.80
C PRO A 71 -8.14 -7.15 4.96
N VAL A 72 -8.89 -6.92 3.87
CA VAL A 72 -9.36 -7.98 2.96
C VAL A 72 -8.19 -8.78 2.40
N ILE A 73 -7.09 -8.12 2.03
CA ILE A 73 -5.90 -8.75 1.49
C ILE A 73 -4.65 -8.17 2.13
N ARG A 74 -3.65 -9.02 2.32
CA ARG A 74 -2.27 -8.66 2.63
C ARG A 74 -1.38 -9.33 1.61
N ILE A 75 -0.39 -8.61 1.11
CA ILE A 75 0.59 -9.12 0.15
C ILE A 75 2.00 -8.78 0.64
N GLY A 76 2.93 -9.69 0.37
CA GLY A 76 4.35 -9.39 0.35
C GLY A 76 4.77 -8.77 -0.99
N GLY A 77 6.06 -8.45 -1.10
CA GLY A 77 6.65 -8.02 -2.37
C GLY A 77 6.79 -6.49 -2.54
N PRO A 78 7.18 -6.04 -3.74
CA PRO A 78 7.45 -4.64 -4.02
C PRO A 78 6.17 -3.79 -4.02
N SER A 79 6.30 -2.51 -3.68
CA SER A 79 5.15 -1.60 -3.58
C SER A 79 4.50 -1.22 -4.92
N THR A 80 5.03 -1.76 -6.01
CA THR A 80 4.55 -1.65 -7.39
C THR A 80 3.49 -2.71 -7.72
N ILE A 81 3.31 -3.73 -6.86
CA ILE A 81 2.21 -4.68 -6.98
C ILE A 81 0.91 -3.98 -6.59
N LEU A 82 -0.06 -4.00 -7.49
CA LEU A 82 -1.44 -3.69 -7.20
C LEU A 82 -2.19 -4.99 -6.98
N ALA A 83 -2.91 -5.08 -5.86
CA ALA A 83 -3.73 -6.23 -5.54
C ALA A 83 -5.16 -5.82 -5.23
N THR A 84 -6.11 -6.52 -5.83
CA THR A 84 -7.55 -6.34 -5.56
C THR A 84 -8.20 -7.70 -5.34
N VAL A 85 -9.29 -7.73 -4.58
CA VAL A 85 -10.09 -8.94 -4.40
C VAL A 85 -11.50 -8.63 -4.90
N ASN A 86 -11.96 -9.43 -5.85
CA ASN A 86 -13.31 -9.38 -6.38
C ASN A 86 -14.13 -10.52 -5.76
N GLU A 87 -15.21 -10.19 -5.08
CA GLU A 87 -16.15 -11.18 -4.55
C GLU A 87 -17.22 -11.49 -5.60
N GLN A 88 -17.44 -12.77 -5.86
CA GLN A 88 -18.40 -13.29 -6.82
C GLN A 88 -19.38 -14.23 -6.11
N PRO A 89 -20.44 -13.69 -5.47
CA PRO A 89 -21.34 -14.47 -4.61
C PRO A 89 -22.12 -15.56 -5.37
N GLU A 90 -22.52 -15.29 -6.61
CA GLU A 90 -23.26 -16.25 -7.45
C GLU A 90 -22.42 -17.50 -7.76
N GLN A 91 -21.12 -17.30 -7.96
CA GLN A 91 -20.13 -18.35 -8.21
C GLN A 91 -19.51 -18.87 -6.91
N LYS A 92 -19.88 -18.28 -5.75
CA LYS A 92 -19.35 -18.59 -4.42
C LYS A 92 -17.82 -18.56 -4.35
N ARG A 93 -17.20 -17.55 -4.96
CA ARG A 93 -15.74 -17.43 -4.99
C ARG A 93 -15.23 -16.01 -4.80
N HIS A 94 -13.97 -15.90 -4.41
CA HIS A 94 -13.18 -14.68 -4.49
C HIS A 94 -12.13 -14.82 -5.60
N VAL A 95 -11.88 -13.74 -6.32
CA VAL A 95 -10.78 -13.66 -7.30
C VAL A 95 -9.81 -12.57 -6.86
N ALA A 96 -8.61 -12.97 -6.46
CA ALA A 96 -7.51 -12.05 -6.19
C ALA A 96 -6.80 -11.71 -7.50
N HIS A 97 -6.81 -10.44 -7.88
CA HIS A 97 -6.10 -9.93 -9.06
C HIS A 97 -4.81 -9.25 -8.63
N PHE A 98 -3.72 -9.54 -9.33
CA PHE A 98 -2.43 -8.93 -9.12
C PHE A 98 -1.95 -8.30 -10.42
N LEU A 99 -1.48 -7.06 -10.34
CA LEU A 99 -0.83 -6.36 -11.44
C LEU A 99 0.55 -5.90 -11.01
N HIS A 100 1.56 -6.10 -11.84
CA HIS A 100 2.90 -5.58 -11.63
C HIS A 100 3.42 -4.94 -12.93
N TYR A 101 3.22 -3.63 -13.03
CA TYR A 101 3.74 -2.80 -14.10
C TYR A 101 4.39 -1.57 -13.49
N VAL A 102 5.65 -1.31 -13.87
CA VAL A 102 6.41 -0.17 -13.36
C VAL A 102 6.43 0.89 -14.46
N PRO A 103 5.68 2.00 -14.30
CA PRO A 103 5.73 3.08 -15.27
C PRO A 103 7.06 3.83 -15.20
N GLU A 104 7.60 4.19 -16.36
CA GLU A 104 8.85 4.92 -16.50
C GLU A 104 8.66 6.20 -17.32
N ARG A 105 9.22 7.31 -16.82
CA ARG A 105 9.28 8.57 -17.56
C ARG A 105 10.44 8.52 -18.55
N ARG A 106 10.16 8.11 -19.79
CA ARG A 106 11.14 8.12 -20.90
C ARG A 106 10.91 9.24 -21.92
N GLY A 107 9.64 9.63 -22.13
CA GLY A 107 9.25 10.78 -22.94
C GLY A 107 8.90 12.03 -22.11
N ALA A 108 8.53 13.12 -22.77
CA ALA A 108 8.12 14.35 -22.07
C ALA A 108 6.67 14.28 -21.53
N ASP A 109 5.76 13.68 -22.31
CA ASP A 109 4.31 13.88 -22.12
C ASP A 109 3.67 12.87 -21.16
N PHE A 110 4.13 11.62 -21.15
CA PHE A 110 3.53 10.55 -20.36
C PHE A 110 4.55 9.48 -19.94
N ASP A 111 4.17 8.70 -18.93
CA ASP A 111 4.93 7.53 -18.49
C ASP A 111 4.59 6.33 -19.39
N VAL A 112 5.60 5.52 -19.71
CA VAL A 112 5.47 4.31 -20.53
C VAL A 112 5.75 3.06 -19.71
N ILE A 113 5.21 1.93 -20.14
CA ILE A 113 5.54 0.61 -19.63
C ILE A 113 6.14 -0.16 -20.80
N GLU A 114 7.44 -0.39 -20.78
CA GLU A 114 8.15 -1.13 -21.83
C GLU A 114 8.47 -2.55 -21.38
N ASP A 115 8.95 -2.69 -20.14
CA ASP A 115 9.36 -3.97 -19.57
C ASP A 115 8.32 -4.53 -18.61
N VAL A 116 8.06 -5.84 -18.73
CA VAL A 116 7.28 -6.61 -17.75
C VAL A 116 8.26 -7.39 -16.88
N ILE A 117 8.50 -6.88 -15.67
CA ILE A 117 9.44 -7.50 -14.73
C ILE A 117 8.66 -8.52 -13.88
N PRO A 118 9.03 -9.82 -13.92
CA PRO A 118 8.36 -10.82 -13.11
C PRO A 118 8.71 -10.68 -11.62
N VAL A 119 7.72 -10.88 -10.75
CA VAL A 119 7.92 -11.03 -9.30
C VAL A 119 7.57 -12.45 -8.92
N PHE A 120 8.48 -13.12 -8.21
CA PHE A 120 8.31 -14.51 -7.79
C PHE A 120 7.98 -14.60 -6.30
N ASP A 121 7.37 -15.72 -5.92
CA ASP A 121 7.17 -16.14 -4.53
C ASP A 121 6.48 -15.07 -3.67
N VAL A 122 5.38 -14.53 -4.18
CA VAL A 122 4.62 -13.47 -3.49
C VAL A 122 3.67 -14.10 -2.48
N GLY A 123 4.00 -13.99 -1.21
CA GLY A 123 3.11 -14.40 -0.12
C GLY A 123 1.85 -13.54 -0.06
N VAL A 124 0.69 -14.18 -0.02
CA VAL A 124 -0.63 -13.54 0.01
C VAL A 124 -1.44 -14.10 1.16
N SER A 125 -2.21 -13.23 1.82
CA SER A 125 -3.22 -13.62 2.82
C SER A 125 -4.53 -12.89 2.55
N VAL A 126 -5.57 -13.64 2.17
CA VAL A 126 -6.91 -13.11 1.90
C VAL A 126 -7.84 -13.47 3.05
N ARG A 127 -8.65 -12.50 3.50
CA ARG A 127 -9.71 -12.75 4.48
C ARG A 127 -10.82 -13.56 3.82
N ALA A 128 -11.22 -14.65 4.45
CA ALA A 128 -12.30 -15.52 3.98
C ALA A 128 -13.10 -16.04 5.18
N ASP A 129 -14.42 -15.89 5.11
CA ASP A 129 -15.32 -16.31 6.18
C ASP A 129 -15.40 -17.84 6.31
N LYS A 130 -15.02 -18.56 5.25
CA LYS A 130 -14.97 -20.01 5.18
C LYS A 130 -13.66 -20.48 4.56
N GLU A 131 -13.28 -21.69 4.89
CA GLU A 131 -12.19 -22.39 4.23
C GLU A 131 -12.56 -22.68 2.77
N PRO A 132 -11.74 -22.26 1.79
CA PRO A 132 -11.98 -22.60 0.40
C PRO A 132 -11.69 -24.09 0.19
N THR A 133 -12.42 -24.70 -0.73
CA THR A 133 -12.20 -26.05 -1.26
C THR A 133 -10.88 -26.11 -2.02
N TYR A 134 -10.53 -25.04 -2.74
CA TYR A 134 -9.27 -24.92 -3.46
C TYR A 134 -8.84 -23.47 -3.64
N VAL A 135 -7.53 -23.28 -3.86
CA VAL A 135 -6.93 -22.02 -4.27
C VAL A 135 -6.13 -22.30 -5.54
N ARG A 136 -6.39 -21.55 -6.61
CA ARG A 136 -5.88 -21.90 -7.95
C ARG A 136 -5.55 -20.68 -8.79
N CYS A 137 -4.45 -20.74 -9.52
CA CYS A 137 -4.09 -19.75 -10.52
C CYS A 137 -5.12 -19.75 -11.67
N ALA A 138 -5.59 -18.58 -12.08
CA ALA A 138 -6.45 -18.42 -13.23
C ALA A 138 -5.76 -17.52 -14.27
N PRO A 139 -5.86 -17.85 -15.58
CA PRO A 139 -6.65 -18.92 -16.18
C PRO A 139 -5.96 -20.30 -16.23
N ASP A 140 -4.68 -20.40 -15.87
CA ASP A 140 -3.84 -21.58 -16.14
C ASP A 140 -4.28 -22.86 -15.38
N GLY A 141 -5.00 -22.69 -14.27
CA GLY A 141 -5.61 -23.78 -13.52
C GLY A 141 -4.68 -24.50 -12.56
N GLU A 142 -3.49 -23.97 -12.30
CA GLU A 142 -2.51 -24.54 -11.36
C GLU A 142 -3.02 -24.42 -9.91
N ASP A 143 -3.15 -25.56 -9.22
CA ASP A 143 -3.52 -25.60 -7.81
C ASP A 143 -2.39 -25.12 -6.91
N LEU A 144 -2.72 -24.26 -5.94
CA LEU A 144 -1.81 -23.74 -4.95
C LEU A 144 -2.09 -24.38 -3.58
N SER A 145 -1.02 -24.76 -2.88
CA SER A 145 -1.15 -25.07 -1.47
C SER A 145 -1.53 -23.82 -0.68
N PHE A 146 -2.40 -23.98 0.31
CA PHE A 146 -2.84 -22.90 1.17
C PHE A 146 -3.04 -23.39 2.60
N GLU A 147 -3.02 -22.44 3.53
CA GLU A 147 -3.39 -22.65 4.93
C GLU A 147 -4.60 -21.78 5.27
N TYR A 148 -5.62 -22.37 5.89
CA TYR A 148 -6.74 -21.63 6.47
C TYR A 148 -6.60 -21.53 7.98
N ARG A 149 -6.51 -20.30 8.49
CA ARG A 149 -6.37 -20.04 9.93
C ARG A 149 -6.95 -18.67 10.28
N ASP A 150 -7.70 -18.61 11.38
CA ASP A 150 -8.23 -17.36 11.95
C ASP A 150 -9.02 -16.50 10.93
N GLY A 151 -9.80 -17.14 10.06
CA GLY A 151 -10.61 -16.46 9.03
C GLY A 151 -9.80 -15.91 7.85
N ARG A 152 -8.60 -16.46 7.61
CA ARG A 152 -7.73 -16.06 6.49
C ARG A 152 -7.17 -17.27 5.76
N VAL A 153 -7.04 -17.14 4.46
CA VAL A 153 -6.40 -18.09 3.55
C VAL A 153 -5.04 -17.53 3.18
N SER A 154 -3.97 -18.25 3.48
CA SER A 154 -2.59 -17.85 3.17
C SER A 154 -2.02 -18.79 2.12
N PHE A 155 -1.43 -18.23 1.06
CA PHE A 155 -0.84 -18.97 -0.07
C PHE A 155 0.28 -18.15 -0.70
N THR A 156 1.03 -18.77 -1.61
CA THR A 156 2.10 -18.10 -2.35
C THR A 156 1.74 -18.07 -3.83
N VAL A 157 1.78 -16.88 -4.43
CA VAL A 157 1.68 -16.73 -5.89
C VAL A 157 3.07 -16.98 -6.48
N PRO A 158 3.27 -18.03 -7.30
CA PRO A 158 4.60 -18.42 -7.76
C PRO A 158 5.24 -17.36 -8.66
N LYS A 159 4.44 -16.73 -9.53
CA LYS A 159 4.90 -15.71 -10.47
C LYS A 159 3.80 -14.70 -10.77
N ILE A 160 4.15 -13.42 -10.76
CA ILE A 160 3.37 -12.31 -11.30
C ILE A 160 4.19 -11.69 -12.42
N GLU A 161 3.77 -11.89 -13.67
CA GLU A 161 4.41 -11.32 -14.86
C GLU A 161 3.40 -10.40 -15.55
N GLY A 162 3.35 -9.15 -15.10
CA GLY A 162 2.37 -8.17 -15.56
C GLY A 162 1.02 -8.35 -14.89
N HIS A 163 0.35 -9.49 -15.10
CA HIS A 163 -0.95 -9.81 -14.52
C HIS A 163 -1.00 -11.25 -14.03
N GLN A 164 -1.65 -11.47 -12.89
CA GLN A 164 -2.02 -12.80 -12.42
C GLN A 164 -3.36 -12.78 -11.68
N MET A 165 -4.13 -13.87 -11.79
CA MET A 165 -5.32 -14.10 -10.97
C MET A 165 -5.20 -15.37 -10.15
N VAL A 166 -5.80 -15.34 -8.96
CA VAL A 166 -5.98 -16.54 -8.13
C VAL A 166 -7.43 -16.58 -7.69
N GLU A 167 -8.14 -17.67 -8.00
CA GLU A 167 -9.47 -17.93 -7.49
C GLU A 167 -9.43 -18.74 -6.18
N LEU A 168 -10.32 -18.37 -5.26
CA LEU A 168 -10.55 -19.03 -3.98
C LEU A 168 -12.03 -19.39 -3.92
N VAL A 169 -12.36 -20.69 -3.89
CA VAL A 169 -13.74 -21.20 -3.96
C VAL A 169 -14.08 -22.01 -2.72
#